data_AF-I0I814-F1
#
_entry.id   AF-I0I814-F1
#
_cell.length_a   1.000
_cell.length_b   1.000
_cell.length_c   1.000
_cell.angle_alpha   90.00
_cell.angle_beta   90.00
_cell.angle_gamma   90.00
#
_symmetry.space_group_name_H-M   'P 1'
#
loop_
_entity.id
_entity.type
_entity.pdbx_description
1 polymer ?
#
loop_
_entity_poly.entity_id
_entity_poly.type
_entity_poly.pdbx_seq_one_letter_code
_entity_poly.pdbx_strand_id
1 'polypeptide(L)'
;MLGSDRRSNTPNWRTDVIMIVAVDWANKRVGVISLPRDLYVDTIPGRRGNKINVIDYLGERDEPNGGGPKLLGQVIEEKLGVPIHHYVRVEFDTVKKLVDAMGGVEIEVDCPLYDPYGYDEGGAPLALEVGVHRLNGGQALSYVRSRRIGGDLERERRQQRFIWAVRTQIQNENLLPRIPAIYQALQGSVYTDLNLIEAVKLVRLAMELDKEDVHGLVVNDPSMIRAGYAGAMWVWYPDWPRIAEAVQNVFERPALFNEAKDGEFRCP
;
A
#
# COMPACT_ATOMS: atom_id res chain seq x y z
N MET A 1 1.76 0.49 -6.64
CA MET A 1 2.42 1.17 -5.50
C MET A 1 3.06 0.13 -4.60
N LEU A 2 4.32 0.34 -4.25
CA LEU A 2 5.17 -0.60 -3.52
C LEU A 2 5.77 0.09 -2.31
N GLY A 3 5.76 -0.57 -1.15
CA GLY A 3 6.44 -0.11 0.06
C GLY A 3 7.49 -1.12 0.48
N SER A 4 8.76 -0.71 0.48
CA SER A 4 9.90 -1.58 0.74
C SER A 4 10.59 -1.27 2.06
N ASP A 5 11.06 -2.32 2.75
CA ASP A 5 11.91 -2.20 3.94
C ASP A 5 13.40 -2.08 3.61
N ARG A 6 13.73 -1.71 2.36
CA ARG A 6 15.11 -1.51 1.89
C ARG A 6 15.83 -0.49 2.77
N ARG A 7 17.02 -0.87 3.23
CA ARG A 7 17.96 -0.02 3.99
C ARG A 7 19.30 -0.02 3.27
N SER A 8 20.05 1.08 3.37
CA SER A 8 21.37 1.23 2.75
C SER A 8 22.36 0.12 3.12
N ASN A 9 22.18 -0.51 4.29
CA ASN A 9 23.14 -1.46 4.88
C ASN A 9 22.68 -2.92 4.79
N THR A 10 21.54 -3.22 4.17
CA THR A 10 21.03 -4.60 4.03
C THR A 10 20.91 -4.97 2.56
N PRO A 11 21.69 -5.96 2.07
CA PRO A 11 21.69 -6.32 0.65
C PRO A 11 20.37 -6.96 0.19
N ASN A 12 19.63 -7.56 1.13
CA ASN A 12 18.34 -8.18 0.89
C ASN A 12 17.24 -7.32 1.49
N TRP A 13 16.15 -7.17 0.75
CA TRP A 13 14.97 -6.41 1.19
C TRP A 13 13.69 -7.06 0.67
N ARG A 14 12.56 -6.57 1.15
CA ARG A 14 11.20 -7.06 0.87
C ARG A 14 10.25 -5.92 0.58
N THR A 15 9.29 -6.20 -0.28
CA THR A 15 8.19 -5.30 -0.59
C THR A 15 6.98 -5.71 0.22
N ASP A 16 6.91 -5.18 1.45
CA ASP A 16 5.91 -5.54 2.44
C ASP A 16 4.53 -4.88 2.19
N VAL A 17 4.48 -3.92 1.26
CA VAL A 17 3.26 -3.28 0.78
C VAL A 17 3.18 -3.41 -0.72
N ILE A 18 2.15 -4.08 -1.22
CA ILE A 18 1.89 -4.25 -2.65
C ILE A 18 0.46 -3.82 -2.88
N MET A 19 0.29 -2.66 -3.52
CA MET A 19 -1.01 -2.09 -3.84
C MET A 19 -1.13 -1.83 -5.34
N ILE A 20 -2.24 -2.23 -5.94
CA ILE A 20 -2.65 -1.78 -7.28
C ILE A 20 -3.56 -0.58 -7.09
N VAL A 21 -3.27 0.50 -7.81
CA VAL A 21 -4.13 1.69 -7.88
C VAL A 21 -4.73 1.71 -9.28
N ALA A 22 -5.98 1.29 -9.38
CA ALA A 22 -6.76 1.30 -10.62
C ALA A 22 -7.41 2.68 -10.78
N VAL A 23 -7.29 3.28 -11.96
CA VAL A 23 -7.83 4.62 -12.23
C VAL A 23 -8.86 4.54 -13.35
N ASP A 24 -10.10 4.90 -13.04
CA ASP A 24 -11.15 5.12 -14.03
C ASP A 24 -11.25 6.62 -14.34
N TRP A 25 -10.56 7.03 -15.41
CA TRP A 25 -10.55 8.42 -15.86
C TRP A 25 -11.91 8.92 -16.36
N ALA A 26 -12.76 8.03 -16.89
CA ALA A 26 -14.04 8.41 -17.49
C ALA A 26 -15.07 8.75 -16.40
N ASN A 27 -15.09 7.95 -15.33
CA ASN A 27 -16.00 8.15 -14.21
C ASN A 27 -15.36 8.87 -13.02
N LYS A 28 -14.08 9.26 -13.10
CA LYS A 28 -13.30 9.90 -12.03
C LYS A 28 -13.30 9.10 -10.72
N ARG A 29 -13.07 7.80 -10.81
CA ARG A 29 -13.04 6.89 -9.65
C ARG A 29 -11.69 6.19 -9.52
N VAL A 30 -11.33 5.79 -8.30
CA VAL A 30 -10.07 5.08 -8.02
C VAL A 30 -10.34 3.81 -7.21
N GLY A 31 -9.78 2.70 -7.66
CA GLY A 31 -9.74 1.44 -6.93
C GLY A 31 -8.37 1.25 -6.27
N VAL A 32 -8.34 0.98 -4.97
CA VAL A 32 -7.12 0.63 -4.24
C VAL A 32 -7.20 -0.82 -3.80
N ILE A 33 -6.36 -1.67 -4.41
CA ILE A 33 -6.32 -3.10 -4.14
C ILE A 33 -5.02 -3.45 -3.42
N SER A 34 -5.11 -3.96 -2.19
CA SER A 34 -3.98 -4.50 -1.45
C SER A 34 -3.82 -6.00 -1.71
N LEU A 35 -2.61 -6.40 -2.12
CA LEU A 35 -2.20 -7.79 -2.25
C LEU A 35 -1.35 -8.18 -1.04
N PRO A 36 -1.72 -9.24 -0.29
CA PRO A 36 -0.90 -9.70 0.82
C PRO A 36 0.50 -10.06 0.39
N ARG A 37 1.48 -9.52 1.12
CA ARG A 37 2.91 -9.74 0.87
C ARG A 37 3.32 -11.23 0.83
N ASP A 38 2.55 -12.07 1.53
CA ASP A 38 2.83 -13.50 1.71
C ASP A 38 2.05 -14.39 0.71
N LEU A 39 1.38 -13.80 -0.30
CA LEU A 39 0.81 -14.56 -1.42
C LEU A 39 1.88 -15.39 -2.12
N TYR A 40 1.62 -16.68 -2.33
CA TYR A 40 2.51 -17.58 -3.04
C TYR A 40 2.30 -17.49 -4.55
N VAL A 41 3.37 -17.18 -5.27
CA VAL A 41 3.42 -17.22 -6.72
C VAL A 41 4.19 -18.48 -7.12
N ASP A 42 3.48 -19.43 -7.72
CA ASP A 42 4.01 -20.72 -8.13
C ASP A 42 4.95 -20.62 -9.35
N THR A 43 4.63 -19.70 -10.27
CA THR A 43 5.36 -19.46 -11.53
C THR A 43 5.85 -18.03 -11.56
N ILE A 44 7.17 -17.86 -11.53
CA ILE A 44 7.86 -16.57 -11.69
C ILE A 44 8.79 -16.71 -12.89
N PRO A 45 8.78 -15.79 -13.88
CA PRO A 45 9.64 -15.89 -15.07
C PRO A 45 11.10 -16.20 -14.74
N GLY A 46 11.61 -17.32 -15.26
CA GLY A 46 12.98 -17.79 -15.06
C GLY A 46 13.34 -18.24 -13.64
N ARG A 47 12.37 -18.39 -12.73
CA ARG A 47 12.61 -18.56 -11.29
C ARG A 47 11.67 -19.61 -10.68
N ARG A 48 12.08 -20.16 -9.52
CA ARG A 48 11.20 -21.02 -8.71
C ARG A 48 10.14 -20.18 -8.01
N GLY A 49 8.99 -20.80 -7.72
CA GLY A 49 7.91 -20.16 -6.96
C GLY A 49 8.35 -19.62 -5.60
N ASN A 50 7.79 -18.49 -5.21
CA ASN A 50 8.13 -17.77 -3.98
C ASN A 50 6.98 -16.86 -3.55
N LYS A 51 7.12 -16.19 -2.41
CA LYS A 51 6.20 -15.14 -1.97
C LYS A 51 6.27 -13.93 -2.91
N ILE A 52 5.15 -13.26 -3.13
CA ILE A 52 5.07 -12.10 -4.01
C ILE A 52 6.00 -10.95 -3.56
N ASN A 53 6.21 -10.78 -2.24
CA ASN A 53 7.06 -9.71 -1.70
C ASN A 53 8.56 -9.83 -1.97
N VAL A 54 9.03 -10.96 -2.51
CA VAL A 54 10.43 -11.09 -2.93
C VAL A 54 10.66 -10.71 -4.37
N ILE A 55 9.60 -10.66 -5.20
CA ILE A 55 9.72 -10.56 -6.66
C ILE A 55 10.37 -9.24 -7.08
N ASP A 56 9.99 -8.14 -6.43
CA ASP A 56 10.59 -6.82 -6.65
C ASP A 56 12.12 -6.84 -6.38
N TYR A 57 12.55 -7.39 -5.25
CA TYR A 57 13.97 -7.58 -4.95
C TYR A 57 14.67 -8.46 -6.00
N LEU A 58 14.04 -9.58 -6.39
CA LEU A 58 14.61 -10.52 -7.34
C LEU A 58 14.78 -9.91 -8.74
N GLY A 59 13.83 -9.11 -9.19
CA GLY A 59 13.94 -8.40 -10.48
C GLY A 59 14.98 -7.29 -10.41
N GLU A 60 15.05 -6.54 -9.32
CA GLU A 60 16.04 -5.46 -9.14
C GLU A 60 17.48 -6.00 -9.14
N ARG A 61 17.68 -7.21 -8.64
CA ARG A 61 18.98 -7.89 -8.66
C ARG A 61 19.43 -8.26 -10.08
N ASP A 62 18.48 -8.60 -10.96
CA ASP A 62 18.78 -8.97 -12.35
C ASP A 62 18.95 -7.74 -13.24
N GLU A 63 18.07 -6.75 -13.07
CA GLU A 63 18.04 -5.50 -13.84
C GLU A 63 17.85 -4.33 -12.85
N PRO A 64 18.95 -3.68 -12.43
CA PRO A 64 18.88 -2.52 -11.55
C PRO A 64 18.13 -1.34 -12.19
N ASN A 65 17.51 -0.51 -11.36
CA ASN A 65 16.76 0.69 -11.75
C ASN A 65 15.46 0.39 -12.51
N GLY A 66 14.69 -0.60 -12.06
CA GLY A 66 13.32 -0.83 -12.57
C GLY A 66 12.98 -2.28 -12.91
N GLY A 67 13.94 -3.20 -12.90
CA GLY A 67 13.70 -4.62 -13.16
C GLY A 67 12.78 -5.28 -12.13
N GLY A 68 12.82 -4.81 -10.88
CA GLY A 68 11.95 -5.28 -9.79
C GLY A 68 10.47 -5.04 -10.05
N PRO A 69 10.05 -3.76 -10.18
CA PRO A 69 8.68 -3.41 -10.50
C PRO A 69 8.20 -3.98 -11.83
N LYS A 70 9.09 -4.07 -12.84
CA LYS A 70 8.80 -4.70 -14.14
C LYS A 70 8.45 -6.19 -14.00
N LEU A 71 9.27 -6.96 -13.28
CA LEU A 71 9.01 -8.39 -13.06
C LEU A 71 7.75 -8.61 -12.22
N LEU A 72 7.54 -7.81 -11.17
CA LEU A 72 6.34 -7.89 -10.35
C LEU A 72 5.09 -7.50 -11.15
N GLY A 73 5.18 -6.47 -11.99
CA GLY A 73 4.13 -6.05 -12.91
C GLY A 73 3.73 -7.19 -13.83
N GLN A 74 4.70 -7.82 -14.51
CA GLN A 74 4.44 -8.97 -15.38
C GLN A 74 3.74 -10.12 -14.64
N VAL A 75 4.17 -10.46 -13.42
CA VAL A 75 3.51 -11.50 -12.61
C VAL A 75 2.07 -11.11 -12.27
N ILE A 76 1.83 -9.85 -11.90
CA ILE A 76 0.48 -9.37 -11.60
C ILE A 76 -0.41 -9.42 -12.86
N GLU A 77 0.10 -8.97 -14.00
CA GLU A 77 -0.60 -9.01 -15.29
C GLU A 77 -0.97 -10.44 -15.69
N GLU A 78 -0.02 -11.38 -15.59
CA GLU A 78 -0.24 -12.79 -15.92
C GLU A 78 -1.25 -13.46 -14.98
N LYS A 79 -1.26 -13.11 -13.69
CA LYS A 79 -2.13 -13.73 -12.69
C LYS A 79 -3.51 -13.10 -12.61
N LEU A 80 -3.64 -11.80 -12.82
CA LEU A 80 -4.87 -11.04 -12.58
C LEU A 80 -5.52 -10.50 -13.85
N GLY A 81 -4.82 -10.52 -14.99
CA GLY A 81 -5.36 -10.05 -16.27
C GLY A 81 -5.57 -8.54 -16.34
N VAL A 82 -4.92 -7.76 -15.47
CA VAL A 82 -4.99 -6.29 -15.45
C VAL A 82 -3.63 -5.69 -15.79
N PRO A 83 -3.55 -4.72 -16.72
CA PRO A 83 -2.29 -4.10 -17.10
C PRO A 83 -1.71 -3.21 -15.98
N ILE A 84 -0.39 -3.27 -15.79
CA ILE A 84 0.35 -2.43 -14.85
C ILE A 84 1.16 -1.41 -15.65
N HIS A 85 0.61 -0.20 -15.76
CA HIS A 85 1.18 0.86 -16.60
C HIS A 85 2.38 1.57 -15.96
N HIS A 86 2.35 1.74 -14.65
CA HIS A 86 3.34 2.53 -13.90
C HIS A 86 3.54 1.96 -12.50
N TYR A 87 4.68 2.33 -11.90
CA TYR A 87 4.94 2.02 -10.51
C TYR A 87 5.38 3.25 -9.71
N VAL A 88 5.11 3.21 -8.41
CA VAL A 88 5.73 4.07 -7.41
C VAL A 88 6.20 3.14 -6.30
N ARG A 89 7.49 3.15 -6.01
CA ARG A 89 8.12 2.40 -4.91
C ARG A 89 8.68 3.38 -3.88
N VAL A 90 8.30 3.17 -2.63
CA VAL A 90 8.63 4.06 -1.51
C VAL A 90 9.33 3.25 -0.43
N GLU A 91 10.46 3.74 0.07
CA GLU A 91 11.14 3.14 1.23
C GLU A 91 10.42 3.57 2.51
N PHE A 92 10.30 2.68 3.50
CA PHE A 92 9.52 2.96 4.72
C PHE A 92 9.97 4.22 5.49
N ASP A 93 11.27 4.50 5.55
CA ASP A 93 11.77 5.70 6.22
C ASP A 93 11.32 7.01 5.53
N THR A 94 10.89 6.94 4.27
CA THR A 94 10.29 8.05 3.52
C THR A 94 8.96 8.49 4.13
N VAL A 95 8.18 7.56 4.68
CA VAL A 95 6.87 7.88 5.31
C VAL A 95 7.07 8.86 6.45
N LYS A 96 8.07 8.61 7.32
CA LYS A 96 8.41 9.51 8.41
C LYS A 96 8.78 10.90 7.90
N LYS A 97 9.71 10.96 6.93
CA LYS A 97 10.18 12.23 6.35
C LYS A 97 9.04 13.02 5.69
N LEU A 98 8.17 12.34 4.95
CA LEU A 98 7.01 12.95 4.30
C LEU A 98 6.07 13.58 5.32
N VAL A 99 5.69 12.82 6.35
CA VAL A 99 4.77 13.29 7.38
C VAL A 99 5.37 14.43 8.19
N ASP A 100 6.65 14.34 8.56
CA ASP A 100 7.35 15.43 9.25
C ASP A 100 7.42 16.70 8.38
N ALA A 101 7.66 16.58 7.07
CA ALA A 101 7.69 17.70 6.13
C ALA A 101 6.30 18.36 5.92
N MET A 102 5.22 17.61 6.10
CA MET A 102 3.85 18.13 6.09
C MET A 102 3.41 18.74 7.43
N GLY A 103 4.23 18.61 8.49
CA GLY A 103 3.88 19.07 9.84
C GLY A 103 2.93 18.11 10.58
N GLY A 104 3.00 16.83 10.27
CA GLY A 104 2.09 15.79 10.75
C GLY A 104 1.00 15.42 9.73
N VAL A 105 0.19 14.43 10.08
CA VAL A 105 -0.95 13.96 9.27
C VAL A 105 -2.13 13.65 10.18
N GLU A 106 -3.32 14.14 9.83
CA GLU A 106 -4.55 13.77 10.52
C GLU A 106 -5.12 12.47 9.95
N ILE A 107 -5.27 11.46 10.82
CA ILE A 107 -5.80 10.14 10.45
C ILE A 107 -7.07 9.87 11.24
N GLU A 108 -8.11 9.50 10.52
CA GLU A 108 -9.35 8.96 11.07
C GLU A 108 -9.15 7.47 11.39
N VAL A 109 -9.12 7.15 12.68
CA VAL A 109 -8.96 5.82 13.24
C VAL A 109 -10.36 5.23 13.48
N ASP A 110 -10.69 4.18 12.73
CA ASP A 110 -11.96 3.47 12.80
C ASP A 110 -11.92 2.25 13.73
N CYS A 111 -10.72 1.74 14.04
CA CYS A 111 -10.49 0.69 15.04
C CYS A 111 -9.35 1.06 15.98
N PRO A 112 -9.51 0.79 17.30
CA PRO A 112 -8.46 1.09 18.25
C PRO A 112 -7.19 0.31 17.90
N LEU A 113 -6.05 0.97 18.03
CA LEU A 113 -4.75 0.40 17.75
C LEU A 113 -3.86 0.55 18.99
N TYR A 114 -3.38 -0.58 19.49
CA TYR A 114 -2.33 -0.61 20.51
C TYR A 114 -1.12 -1.38 20.00
N ASP A 115 0.02 -0.70 19.90
CA ASP A 115 1.32 -1.29 19.64
C ASP A 115 2.30 -0.87 20.74
N PRO A 116 2.60 -1.75 21.72
CA PRO A 116 3.46 -1.41 22.85
C PRO A 116 4.93 -1.19 22.48
N TYR A 117 5.33 -1.56 21.26
CA TYR A 117 6.72 -1.47 20.81
C TYR A 117 6.91 -0.38 19.75
N GLY A 118 5.85 0.01 19.05
CA GLY A 118 5.95 0.91 17.91
C GLY A 118 6.62 0.25 16.70
N TYR A 119 7.13 1.07 15.77
CA TYR A 119 7.73 0.66 14.51
C TYR A 119 8.98 -0.23 14.65
N ASP A 120 9.85 0.09 15.59
CA ASP A 120 11.08 -0.61 15.95
C ASP A 120 10.94 -1.14 17.38
N GLU A 121 11.45 -2.33 17.71
CA GLU A 121 11.36 -2.91 19.06
C GLU A 121 12.15 -2.06 20.10
N GLY A 122 11.60 -0.90 20.45
CA GLY A 122 12.28 0.22 21.11
C GLY A 122 11.66 1.60 20.84
N GLY A 123 10.70 1.69 19.92
CA GLY A 123 9.93 2.90 19.63
C GLY A 123 8.91 3.23 20.73
N ALA A 124 8.36 4.45 20.68
CA ALA A 124 7.30 4.84 21.59
C ALA A 124 6.03 4.01 21.32
N PRO A 125 5.34 3.53 22.36
CA PRO A 125 4.06 2.85 22.21
C PRO A 125 3.09 3.71 21.39
N LEU A 126 2.40 3.07 20.45
CA LEU A 126 1.30 3.70 19.71
C LEU A 126 -0.01 3.23 20.32
N ALA A 127 -0.76 4.16 20.90
CA ALA A 127 -2.10 3.92 21.41
C ALA A 127 -3.05 4.93 20.76
N LEU A 128 -3.97 4.44 19.92
CA LEU A 128 -4.95 5.25 19.21
C LEU A 128 -6.34 4.68 19.50
N GLU A 129 -7.20 5.52 20.08
CA GLU A 129 -8.63 5.24 20.20
C GLU A 129 -9.35 5.57 18.89
N VAL A 130 -10.61 5.16 18.75
CA VAL A 130 -11.45 5.57 17.62
C VAL A 130 -11.59 7.10 17.58
N GLY A 131 -11.43 7.70 16.40
CA GLY A 131 -11.51 9.15 16.18
C GLY A 131 -10.37 9.71 15.33
N VAL A 132 -10.28 11.03 15.25
CA VAL A 132 -9.25 11.73 14.47
C VAL A 132 -8.04 12.02 15.33
N HIS A 133 -6.85 11.59 14.87
CA HIS A 133 -5.58 11.81 15.55
C HIS A 133 -4.57 12.44 14.61
N ARG A 134 -3.84 13.46 15.09
CA ARG A 134 -2.69 14.02 14.37
C ARG A 134 -1.43 13.23 14.72
N LEU A 135 -0.87 12.51 13.75
CA LEU A 135 0.33 11.71 13.92
C LEU A 135 1.56 12.44 13.39
N ASN A 136 2.67 12.41 14.13
CA ASN A 136 3.99 12.78 13.60
C ASN A 136 4.58 11.65 12.75
N GLY A 137 5.73 11.86 12.10
CA GLY A 137 6.31 10.89 11.19
C GLY A 137 6.66 9.55 11.82
N GLY A 138 7.10 9.53 13.08
CA GLY A 138 7.34 8.29 13.83
C GLY A 138 6.05 7.51 14.10
N GLN A 139 5.02 8.20 14.59
CA GLN A 139 3.71 7.59 14.86
C GLN A 139 3.02 7.10 13.59
N ALA A 140 3.08 7.88 12.50
CA ALA A 140 2.51 7.51 11.21
C ALA A 140 3.20 6.27 10.61
N LEU A 141 4.52 6.20 10.73
CA LEU A 141 5.28 5.04 10.30
C LEU A 141 4.95 3.79 11.15
N SER A 142 4.79 3.93 12.47
CA SER A 142 4.28 2.87 13.35
C SER A 142 2.87 2.44 12.94
N TYR A 143 1.99 3.38 12.62
CA TYR A 143 0.61 3.14 12.22
C TYR A 143 0.52 2.30 10.95
N VAL A 144 1.33 2.56 9.92
CA VAL A 144 1.27 1.79 8.65
C VAL A 144 1.97 0.43 8.72
N ARG A 145 2.81 0.18 9.73
CA ARG A 145 3.54 -1.10 9.89
C ARG A 145 3.02 -2.01 10.97
N SER A 146 2.34 -1.50 11.98
CA SER A 146 1.86 -2.33 13.10
C SER A 146 0.99 -3.48 12.58
N ARG A 147 1.11 -4.65 13.21
CA ARG A 147 0.31 -5.85 12.95
C ARG A 147 -0.32 -6.41 14.22
N ARG A 148 -0.17 -5.71 15.34
CA ARG A 148 -0.48 -6.21 16.68
C ARG A 148 -1.95 -6.52 16.85
N ILE A 149 -2.80 -5.66 16.28
CA ILE A 149 -4.24 -5.84 16.25
C ILE A 149 -4.65 -6.15 14.82
N GLY A 150 -5.34 -7.30 14.65
CA GLY A 150 -5.85 -7.81 13.37
C GLY A 150 -4.83 -8.21 12.29
N GLY A 151 -3.54 -8.29 12.64
CA GLY A 151 -2.52 -8.88 11.77
C GLY A 151 -2.20 -8.08 10.51
N ASP A 152 -1.81 -8.80 9.44
CA ASP A 152 -1.45 -8.20 8.14
C ASP A 152 -2.66 -7.56 7.44
N LEU A 153 -3.88 -8.06 7.68
CA LEU A 153 -5.10 -7.61 7.02
C LEU A 153 -5.50 -6.19 7.46
N GLU A 154 -5.57 -5.97 8.77
CA GLU A 154 -5.83 -4.63 9.31
C GLU A 154 -4.73 -3.65 8.96
N ARG A 155 -3.48 -4.13 8.87
CA ARG A 155 -2.36 -3.30 8.41
C ARG A 155 -2.59 -2.80 6.99
N GLU A 156 -3.07 -3.66 6.09
CA GLU A 156 -3.37 -3.27 4.70
C GLU A 156 -4.51 -2.25 4.63
N ARG A 157 -5.57 -2.38 5.46
CA ARG A 157 -6.61 -1.33 5.54
C ARG A 157 -6.05 0.00 6.04
N ARG A 158 -5.23 -0.03 7.10
CA ARG A 158 -4.57 1.18 7.63
C ARG A 158 -3.68 1.87 6.61
N GLN A 159 -3.01 1.11 5.73
CA GLN A 159 -2.20 1.69 4.66
C GLN A 159 -3.05 2.43 3.60
N GLN A 160 -4.21 1.88 3.24
CA GLN A 160 -5.15 2.55 2.34
C GLN A 160 -5.70 3.85 2.97
N ARG A 161 -6.09 3.80 4.26
CA ARG A 161 -6.49 4.99 5.03
C ARG A 161 -5.38 6.03 5.14
N PHE A 162 -4.14 5.59 5.35
CA PHE A 162 -2.98 6.48 5.41
C PHE A 162 -2.76 7.25 4.10
N ILE A 163 -2.87 6.59 2.94
CA ILE A 163 -2.75 7.27 1.64
C ILE A 163 -3.80 8.38 1.50
N TRP A 164 -5.04 8.10 1.91
CA TRP A 164 -6.11 9.09 1.90
C TRP A 164 -5.91 10.24 2.89
N ALA A 165 -5.39 9.94 4.08
CA ALA A 165 -5.01 10.93 5.07
C ALA A 165 -3.92 11.87 4.55
N VAL A 166 -2.89 11.34 3.88
CA VAL A 166 -1.85 12.15 3.22
C VAL A 166 -2.46 13.08 2.17
N ARG A 167 -3.34 12.57 1.31
CA ARG A 167 -4.06 13.38 0.30
C ARG A 167 -4.88 14.49 0.96
N THR A 168 -5.61 14.17 2.02
CA THR A 168 -6.45 15.12 2.76
C THR A 168 -5.62 16.19 3.45
N GLN A 169 -4.48 15.80 4.05
CA GLN A 169 -3.52 16.73 4.66
C GLN A 169 -2.96 17.72 3.63
N ILE A 170 -2.60 17.24 2.44
CA ILE A 170 -2.11 18.09 1.34
C ILE A 170 -3.16 19.15 0.95
N GLN A 171 -4.43 18.77 0.88
CA GLN A 171 -5.52 19.69 0.55
C GLN A 171 -5.78 20.69 1.69
N ASN A 172 -5.93 20.22 2.93
CA ASN A 172 -6.30 21.03 4.08
C ASN A 172 -5.23 22.08 4.43
N GLU A 173 -3.96 21.71 4.36
CA GLU A 173 -2.83 22.60 4.67
C GLU A 173 -2.31 23.36 3.42
N ASN A 174 -3.02 23.26 2.28
CA ASN A 174 -2.65 23.88 1.01
C ASN A 174 -1.19 23.61 0.61
N LEU A 175 -0.76 22.35 0.69
CA LEU A 175 0.62 21.93 0.45
C LEU A 175 0.94 21.68 -1.02
N LEU A 176 -0.03 21.80 -1.93
CA LEU A 176 0.20 21.62 -3.38
C LEU A 176 1.40 22.43 -3.91
N PRO A 177 1.58 23.72 -3.57
CA PRO A 177 2.75 24.48 -4.03
C PRO A 177 4.09 23.98 -3.47
N ARG A 178 4.07 23.23 -2.36
CA ARG A 178 5.26 22.67 -1.70
C ARG A 178 5.63 21.28 -2.22
N ILE A 179 4.76 20.62 -2.98
CA ILE A 179 5.01 19.25 -3.51
C ILE A 179 6.35 19.13 -4.23
N PRO A 180 6.79 20.06 -5.11
CA PRO A 180 8.10 19.95 -5.74
C PRO A 180 9.26 19.92 -4.74
N ALA A 181 9.20 20.74 -3.70
CA ALA A 181 10.21 20.78 -2.63
C ALA A 181 10.16 19.51 -1.76
N ILE A 182 8.97 19.02 -1.44
CA ILE A 182 8.78 17.75 -0.71
C ILE A 182 9.35 16.60 -1.53
N TYR A 183 9.01 16.50 -2.82
CA TYR A 183 9.55 15.47 -3.72
C TYR A 183 11.07 15.53 -3.80
N GLN A 184 11.64 16.74 -3.92
CA GLN A 184 13.09 16.94 -3.91
C GLN A 184 13.73 16.46 -2.60
N ALA A 185 13.10 16.74 -1.45
CA ALA A 185 13.59 16.30 -0.13
C ALA A 185 13.51 14.77 0.07
N LEU A 186 12.64 14.10 -0.68
CA LEU A 186 12.47 12.64 -0.68
C LEU A 186 13.23 11.94 -1.83
N GLN A 187 14.04 12.69 -2.59
CA GLN A 187 14.86 12.11 -3.66
C GLN A 187 15.75 11.00 -3.12
N GLY A 188 15.84 9.90 -3.88
CA GLY A 188 16.59 8.71 -3.49
C GLY A 188 15.84 7.75 -2.55
N SER A 189 14.60 8.06 -2.15
CA SER A 189 13.75 7.13 -1.38
C SER A 189 12.35 6.91 -2.02
N VAL A 190 12.05 7.64 -3.09
CA VAL A 190 10.90 7.41 -3.98
C VAL A 190 11.41 7.09 -5.39
N TYR A 191 10.94 5.99 -5.96
CA TYR A 191 11.33 5.50 -7.28
C TYR A 191 10.07 5.30 -8.13
N THR A 192 10.06 5.80 -9.37
CA THR A 192 8.90 5.72 -10.26
C THR A 192 9.34 5.86 -11.72
N ASP A 193 8.55 5.30 -12.63
CA ASP A 193 8.62 5.52 -14.07
C ASP A 193 7.65 6.61 -14.57
N LEU A 194 6.85 7.19 -13.68
CA LEU A 194 5.95 8.30 -14.02
C LEU A 194 6.75 9.52 -14.48
N ASN A 195 6.38 10.07 -15.63
CA ASN A 195 6.86 11.38 -16.01
C ASN A 195 6.07 12.49 -15.27
N LEU A 196 6.58 13.72 -15.35
CA LEU A 196 5.98 14.87 -14.66
C LEU A 196 4.51 15.11 -15.05
N ILE A 197 4.16 14.93 -16.32
CA ILE A 197 2.80 15.17 -16.82
C ILE A 197 1.84 14.11 -16.25
N GLU A 198 2.24 12.85 -16.24
CA GLU A 198 1.47 11.76 -15.65
C GLU A 198 1.28 11.95 -14.14
N ALA A 199 2.35 12.31 -13.43
CA ALA A 199 2.28 12.61 -12.01
C ALA A 199 1.30 13.77 -11.71
N VAL A 200 1.35 14.86 -12.48
CA VAL A 200 0.43 16.00 -12.33
C VAL A 200 -1.02 15.60 -12.60
N LYS A 201 -1.28 14.76 -13.62
CA LYS A 201 -2.62 14.25 -13.90
C LYS A 201 -3.18 13.43 -12.73
N LEU A 202 -2.36 12.55 -12.16
CA LEU A 202 -2.75 11.73 -11.00
C LEU A 202 -3.01 12.59 -9.76
N VAL A 203 -2.14 13.58 -9.48
CA VAL A 203 -2.34 14.52 -8.36
C VAL A 203 -3.64 15.30 -8.55
N ARG A 204 -3.91 15.80 -9.75
CA ARG A 204 -5.15 16.52 -10.04
C ARG A 204 -6.38 15.64 -9.81
N LEU A 205 -6.38 14.42 -10.33
CA LEU A 205 -7.45 13.47 -10.07
C LEU A 205 -7.62 13.27 -8.56
N ALA A 206 -6.53 12.98 -7.84
CA ALA A 206 -6.59 12.74 -6.40
C ALA A 206 -7.19 13.90 -5.60
N MET A 207 -6.98 15.16 -6.02
CA MET A 207 -7.58 16.34 -5.40
C MET A 207 -9.06 16.54 -5.75
N GLU A 208 -9.55 15.96 -6.85
CA GLU A 208 -10.94 16.02 -7.29
C GLU A 208 -11.80 14.87 -6.70
N LEU A 209 -11.19 13.82 -6.14
CA LEU A 209 -11.91 12.67 -5.56
C LEU A 209 -12.57 13.01 -4.23
N ASP A 210 -13.80 12.53 -4.05
CA ASP A 210 -14.51 12.44 -2.78
C ASP A 210 -14.41 11.02 -2.18
N LYS A 211 -14.86 10.83 -0.92
CA LYS A 211 -14.78 9.54 -0.21
C LYS A 211 -15.53 8.43 -0.99
N GLU A 212 -16.63 8.79 -1.67
CA GLU A 212 -17.48 7.88 -2.45
C GLU A 212 -16.83 7.38 -3.75
N ASP A 213 -15.83 8.11 -4.27
CA ASP A 213 -15.15 7.77 -5.53
C ASP A 213 -14.00 6.77 -5.34
N VAL A 214 -13.65 6.48 -4.08
CA VAL A 214 -12.54 5.60 -3.74
C VAL A 214 -13.07 4.26 -3.30
N HIS A 215 -12.74 3.21 -4.05
CA HIS A 215 -13.14 1.84 -3.80
C HIS A 215 -11.97 1.02 -3.25
N GLY A 216 -12.25 0.14 -2.30
CA GLY A 216 -11.24 -0.63 -1.58
C GLY A 216 -11.38 -2.14 -1.76
N LEU A 217 -10.24 -2.80 -1.99
CA LEU A 217 -10.13 -4.25 -1.88
C LEU A 217 -8.88 -4.61 -1.08
N VAL A 218 -9.03 -5.47 -0.08
CA VAL A 218 -7.93 -6.18 0.57
C VAL A 218 -8.13 -7.65 0.22
N VAL A 219 -7.15 -8.28 -0.43
CA VAL A 219 -7.28 -9.68 -0.83
C VAL A 219 -7.11 -10.57 0.40
N ASN A 220 -8.21 -10.82 1.11
CA ASN A 220 -8.18 -11.51 2.40
C ASN A 220 -9.31 -12.53 2.62
N ASP A 221 -10.27 -12.57 1.70
CA ASP A 221 -11.40 -13.48 1.80
C ASP A 221 -10.92 -14.94 1.80
N PRO A 222 -11.40 -15.81 2.72
CA PRO A 222 -11.05 -17.23 2.73
C PRO A 222 -11.38 -17.98 1.45
N SER A 223 -12.28 -17.44 0.61
CA SER A 223 -12.56 -17.94 -0.73
C SER A 223 -11.46 -17.58 -1.74
N MET A 224 -10.69 -16.52 -1.51
CA MET A 224 -9.58 -16.04 -2.35
C MET A 224 -8.21 -16.55 -1.90
N ILE A 225 -8.02 -16.76 -0.60
CA ILE A 225 -6.72 -17.17 -0.05
C ILE A 225 -6.85 -18.25 1.03
N ARG A 226 -5.86 -19.14 1.08
CA ARG A 226 -5.77 -20.20 2.10
C ARG A 226 -4.39 -20.26 2.71
N ALA A 227 -4.30 -20.33 4.04
CA ALA A 227 -3.02 -20.49 4.73
C ALA A 227 -2.38 -21.85 4.42
N GLY A 228 -1.05 -21.88 4.30
CA GLY A 228 -0.31 -23.12 4.16
C GLY A 228 1.19 -22.91 4.21
N TYR A 229 1.93 -23.94 3.83
CA TYR A 229 3.39 -23.90 3.75
C TYR A 229 3.87 -24.30 2.35
N ALA A 230 4.81 -23.54 1.81
CA ALA A 230 5.58 -23.86 0.62
C ALA A 230 7.03 -24.14 1.04
N GLY A 231 7.36 -25.43 1.23
CA GLY A 231 8.58 -25.81 1.94
C GLY A 231 8.54 -25.31 3.39
N ALA A 232 9.57 -24.57 3.82
CA ALA A 232 9.64 -23.96 5.16
C ALA A 232 8.95 -22.58 5.25
N MET A 233 8.43 -22.04 4.15
CA MET A 233 7.80 -20.72 4.12
C MET A 233 6.31 -20.84 4.43
N TRP A 234 5.83 -20.15 5.46
CA TRP A 234 4.40 -19.91 5.62
C TRP A 234 3.90 -18.98 4.51
N VAL A 235 2.80 -19.31 3.85
CA VAL A 235 2.28 -18.56 2.70
C VAL A 235 0.75 -18.53 2.68
N TRP A 236 0.22 -17.54 1.96
CA TRP A 236 -1.14 -17.57 1.45
C TRP A 236 -1.15 -18.21 0.07
N TYR A 237 -1.78 -19.37 -0.07
CA TYR A 237 -2.08 -19.94 -1.38
C TYR A 237 -3.27 -19.20 -2.01
N PRO A 238 -3.08 -18.51 -3.13
CA PRO A 238 -4.13 -17.76 -3.81
C PRO A 238 -5.00 -18.66 -4.71
N ASP A 239 -6.29 -18.35 -4.75
CA ASP A 239 -7.17 -18.66 -5.88
C ASP A 239 -7.10 -17.49 -6.86
N TRP A 240 -6.15 -17.56 -7.81
CA TRP A 240 -5.91 -16.47 -8.76
C TRP A 240 -7.15 -16.08 -9.58
N PRO A 241 -7.97 -17.01 -10.12
CA PRO A 241 -9.21 -16.65 -10.79
C PRO A 241 -10.15 -15.80 -9.94
N ARG A 242 -10.38 -16.15 -8.67
CA ARG A 242 -11.25 -15.36 -7.79
C ARG A 242 -10.66 -14.00 -7.43
N ILE A 243 -9.34 -13.94 -7.21
CA ILE A 243 -8.66 -12.67 -6.97
C ILE A 243 -8.75 -11.77 -8.21
N ALA A 244 -8.54 -12.32 -9.40
CA ALA A 244 -8.65 -11.61 -10.68
C ALA A 244 -10.05 -11.03 -10.87
N GLU A 245 -11.10 -11.83 -10.62
CA GLU A 245 -12.50 -11.39 -10.67
C GLU A 245 -12.74 -10.23 -9.69
N ALA A 246 -12.29 -10.34 -8.44
CA ALA A 246 -12.46 -9.28 -7.45
C ALA A 246 -11.70 -7.99 -7.80
N VAL A 247 -10.50 -8.11 -8.37
CA VAL A 247 -9.66 -6.99 -8.82
C VAL A 247 -10.30 -6.27 -10.01
N GLN A 248 -10.78 -7.02 -11.00
CA GLN A 248 -11.40 -6.45 -12.20
C GLN A 248 -12.73 -5.75 -11.88
N ASN A 249 -13.45 -6.22 -10.87
CA ASN A 249 -14.71 -5.63 -10.40
C ASN A 249 -14.54 -4.69 -9.19
N VAL A 250 -13.34 -4.11 -8.97
CA VAL A 250 -13.08 -3.25 -7.80
C VAL A 250 -14.05 -2.07 -7.70
N PHE A 251 -14.49 -1.50 -8.83
CA PHE A 251 -15.40 -0.35 -8.86
C PHE A 251 -16.87 -0.70 -8.58
N GLU A 252 -17.22 -1.99 -8.55
CA GLU A 252 -18.55 -2.46 -8.14
C GLU A 252 -18.64 -2.61 -6.61
N ARG A 253 -17.49 -2.59 -5.92
CA ARG A 253 -17.44 -2.69 -4.46
C ARG A 253 -17.90 -1.38 -3.81
N PRO A 254 -18.38 -1.41 -2.55
CA PRO A 254 -18.63 -0.19 -1.79
C PRO A 254 -17.39 0.70 -1.69
N ALA A 255 -17.62 2.00 -1.49
CA ALA A 255 -16.55 2.94 -1.22
C ALA A 255 -15.75 2.52 0.02
N LEU A 256 -14.43 2.69 -0.03
CA LEU A 256 -13.46 2.33 1.00
C LEU A 256 -13.81 2.97 2.36
N PHE A 257 -14.35 4.19 2.33
CA PHE A 257 -14.65 4.99 3.52
C PHE A 257 -16.15 5.01 3.88
N ASN A 258 -16.95 4.08 3.36
CA ASN A 258 -18.37 4.05 3.66
C ASN A 258 -18.59 3.66 5.14
N GLU A 259 -18.78 4.65 6.00
CA GLU A 259 -18.79 4.52 7.47
C GLU A 259 -20.11 4.01 8.07
N ALA A 260 -21.13 3.69 7.27
CA ALA A 260 -22.38 3.16 7.82
C ALA A 260 -23.22 2.42 6.77
N LYS A 261 -22.93 1.13 6.52
CA LYS A 261 -23.95 0.16 6.06
C LYS A 261 -23.77 -1.27 6.54
N ASP A 262 -22.66 -1.59 7.20
CA ASP A 262 -22.50 -2.91 7.78
C ASP A 262 -22.50 -2.79 9.30
N GLY A 263 -23.64 -3.14 9.91
CA GLY A 263 -23.69 -3.59 11.32
C GLY A 263 -22.85 -4.84 11.59
N GLU A 264 -21.95 -5.20 10.68
CA GLU A 264 -20.99 -6.29 10.73
C GLU A 264 -19.54 -5.83 10.93
N PHE A 265 -19.22 -4.53 10.82
CA PHE A 265 -17.84 -4.08 11.01
C PHE A 265 -17.45 -4.16 12.49
N ARG A 266 -16.89 -5.31 12.87
CA ARG A 266 -16.25 -5.54 14.16
C ARG A 266 -14.76 -5.35 13.97
N CYS A 267 -14.21 -4.35 14.65
CA CYS A 267 -12.78 -4.30 14.88
C CYS A 267 -12.31 -5.63 15.47
N PRO A 268 -11.20 -6.19 14.99
CA PRO A 268 -10.65 -7.44 15.53
C PRO A 268 -10.18 -7.31 16.98
#